data_AF-A0A7V9EVV5-F1
#
_entry.id   AF-A0A7V9EVV5-F1
#
_cell.length_a   1.000
_cell.length_b   1.000
_cell.length_c   1.000
_cell.angle_alpha   90.00
_cell.angle_beta   90.00
_cell.angle_gamma   90.00
#
_symmetry.space_group_name_H-M   'P 1'
#
loop_
_entity.id
_entity.type
_entity.pdbx_description
1 polymer ?
#
loop_
_entity_poly.entity_id
_entity_poly.type
_entity_poly.pdbx_seq_one_letter_code
_entity_poly.pdbx_strand_id
1 'polypeptide(L)' 'MRIATWNVNSLKARLARVEEWLVQVAPDVLCLQETKLTDDAFPALAFSALGYEAVHHGEGRWNGVAILSRRGIE' A
#
# COMPACT_ATOMS: atom_id res chain seq x y z
N MET A 1 -11.45 13.88 5.44
CA MET A 1 -11.17 12.44 5.34
C MET A 1 -11.27 12.01 3.88
N ARG A 2 -10.20 11.49 3.28
CA ARG A 2 -10.11 11.01 1.90
C ARG A 2 -9.69 9.54 1.91
N ILE A 3 -10.51 8.69 1.32
CA ILE A 3 -10.24 7.26 1.15
C ILE A 3 -10.09 6.99 -0.34
N ALA A 4 -9.04 6.27 -0.71
CA ALA A 4 -8.77 5.88 -2.08
C ALA A 4 -8.63 4.36 -2.19
N THR A 5 -8.88 3.84 -3.39
CA THR A 5 -8.63 2.44 -3.73
C THR A 5 -7.85 2.38 -5.04
N TRP A 6 -6.88 1.46 -5.12
CA TRP A 6 -6.06 1.28 -6.32
C TRP A 6 -5.64 -0.18 -6.51
N ASN A 7 -6.11 -0.78 -7.59
CA ASN A 7 -5.51 -2.01 -8.13
C ASN A 7 -4.18 -1.65 -8.82
N VAL A 8 -3.07 -2.00 -8.19
CA VAL A 8 -1.73 -1.62 -8.66
C VAL A 8 -1.12 -2.62 -9.63
N ASN A 9 -1.73 -3.81 -9.78
CA ASN A 9 -1.25 -4.90 -10.64
C ASN A 9 0.28 -5.11 -10.51
N SER A 10 0.70 -5.65 -9.39
CA SER A 10 2.08 -5.75 -8.87
C SER A 10 2.61 -4.46 -8.26
N LEU A 11 2.58 -4.40 -6.93
CA LEU A 11 3.11 -3.29 -6.14
C LEU A 11 4.61 -3.13 -6.35
N LYS A 12 5.38 -4.22 -6.41
CA LYS A 12 6.83 -4.17 -6.64
C LYS A 12 7.22 -3.36 -7.88
N ALA A 13 6.49 -3.57 -8.97
CA ALA A 13 6.74 -2.87 -10.23
C ALA A 13 6.23 -1.41 -10.24
N ARG A 14 5.35 -1.03 -9.29
CA ARG A 14 4.69 0.28 -9.23
C ARG A 14 5.05 1.07 -7.97
N LEU A 15 5.95 0.57 -7.11
CA LEU A 15 6.21 1.13 -5.79
C LEU A 15 6.54 2.63 -5.85
N ALA A 16 7.52 3.02 -6.68
CA ALA A 16 7.90 4.43 -6.84
C ALA A 16 6.72 5.32 -7.25
N ARG A 17 5.83 4.83 -8.13
CA ARG A 17 4.64 5.59 -8.56
C ARG A 17 3.60 5.70 -7.44
N VAL A 18 3.45 4.66 -6.63
CA VAL A 18 2.57 4.70 -5.45
C VAL A 18 3.13 5.68 -4.42
N GLU A 19 4.42 5.65 -4.13
CA GLU A 19 5.08 6.58 -3.19
C GLU A 19 4.94 8.03 -3.66
N GLU A 20 5.24 8.32 -4.93
CA GLU A 20 5.06 9.66 -5.51
C GLU A 20 3.61 10.14 -5.37
N TRP A 21 2.64 9.27 -5.69
CA TRP A 21 1.23 9.60 -5.59
C TRP A 21 0.77 9.82 -4.13
N LEU A 22 1.30 9.04 -3.17
CA LEU A 22 1.01 9.21 -1.74
C LEU A 22 1.54 10.55 -1.21
N VAL A 23 2.67 11.04 -1.72
CA VAL A 23 3.20 12.38 -1.39
C VAL A 23 2.31 13.47 -1.97
N GLN A 24 1.88 13.33 -3.22
CA GLN A 24 1.07 14.35 -3.91
C GLN A 24 -0.38 14.42 -3.39
N VAL A 25 -1.06 13.28 -3.29
CA VAL A 25 -2.50 13.23 -3.00
C VAL A 25 -2.79 13.09 -1.52
N ALA A 26 -1.88 12.45 -0.79
CA ALA A 26 -1.94 12.30 0.65
C ALA A 26 -3.34 11.90 1.17
N PRO A 27 -3.95 10.78 0.75
CA PRO A 27 -5.20 10.30 1.34
C PRO A 27 -5.04 9.94 2.83
N ASP A 28 -6.14 9.95 3.58
CA ASP A 28 -6.15 9.43 4.95
C ASP A 28 -6.02 7.90 4.96
N VAL A 29 -6.62 7.23 3.97
CA VAL A 29 -6.57 5.76 3.79
C VAL A 29 -6.40 5.40 2.31
N LEU A 30 -5.53 4.44 1.99
CA LEU A 30 -5.39 3.83 0.67
C LEU A 30 -5.56 2.31 0.77
N CYS A 31 -6.54 1.76 0.05
CA CYS A 31 -6.70 0.32 -0.15
C CYS A 31 -6.02 -0.11 -1.45
N LEU A 32 -5.07 -1.03 -1.37
CA LEU A 32 -4.36 -1.60 -2.52
C LEU A 32 -4.89 -2.99 -2.86
N GLN A 33 -5.00 -3.28 -4.16
CA GLN A 33 -5.31 -4.62 -4.68
C GLN A 33 -4.25 -5.07 -5.68
N GLU A 34 -4.16 -6.39 -5.86
CA GLU A 34 -3.16 -7.03 -6.71
C GLU A 34 -1.73 -6.60 -6.36
N THR A 35 -1.40 -6.59 -5.07
CA THR A 35 -0.03 -6.26 -4.63
C THR A 35 0.98 -7.26 -5.17
N LYS A 36 0.58 -8.53 -5.37
CA LYS A 36 1.40 -9.63 -5.90
C LYS A 36 2.73 -9.77 -5.16
N LEU A 37 2.63 -9.72 -3.84
CA LEU A 37 3.73 -9.89 -2.88
C LEU A 37 3.29 -10.86 -1.78
N THR A 38 4.26 -11.56 -1.19
CA THR A 38 4.08 -12.22 0.11
C THR A 38 4.11 -11.16 1.21
N ASP A 39 3.58 -11.49 2.39
CA ASP A 39 3.62 -10.58 3.56
C ASP A 39 5.07 -10.16 3.88
N ASP A 40 6.01 -11.11 3.87
CA ASP A 40 7.45 -10.84 4.11
C ASP A 40 8.09 -9.91 3.06
N ALA A 41 7.56 -9.89 1.83
CA ALA A 41 8.10 -9.07 0.74
C ALA A 41 7.41 -7.70 0.64
N PHE A 42 6.41 -7.43 1.48
CA PHE A 42 5.67 -6.18 1.46
C PHE A 42 6.53 -5.02 2.00
N PRO A 43 6.61 -3.87 1.29
CA PRO A 43 7.51 -2.78 1.65
C PRO A 43 6.92 -1.88 2.76
N ALA A 44 6.57 -2.45 3.91
CA ALA A 44 5.95 -1.72 5.03
C ALA A 44 6.79 -0.50 5.48
N LEU A 45 8.11 -0.65 5.53
CA LEU A 45 9.03 0.43 5.92
C LEU A 45 8.97 1.64 4.97
N ALA A 46 8.76 1.40 3.68
CA ALA A 46 8.65 2.47 2.69
C ALA A 46 7.40 3.33 2.94
N PHE A 47 6.27 2.68 3.25
CA PHE A 47 5.04 3.39 3.61
C PHE A 47 5.10 4.05 4.98
N SER A 48 5.76 3.41 5.95
CA SER A 48 6.00 3.99 7.28
C SER A 48 6.83 5.28 7.21
N ALA A 49 7.85 5.32 6.34
CA ALA A 49 8.63 6.54 6.08
C ALA A 49 7.79 7.70 5.51
N LEU A 50 6.65 7.39 4.88
CA LEU A 50 5.67 8.37 4.37
C LEU A 50 4.54 8.68 5.39
N GLY A 51 4.65 8.17 6.61
CA GLY A 51 3.69 8.38 7.69
C GLY A 51 2.42 7.53 7.59
N TYR A 52 2.48 6.39 6.90
CA TYR A 52 1.37 5.42 6.85
C TYR A 52 1.70 4.16 7.65
N GLU A 53 0.78 3.79 8.53
CA GLU A 53 0.68 2.41 9.02
C GLU A 53 0.10 1.53 7.92
N ALA A 54 0.55 0.29 7.84
CA ALA A 54 0.17 -0.62 6.79
C ALA A 54 -0.14 -2.01 7.33
N VAL A 55 -1.24 -2.60 6.86
CA VAL A 55 -1.48 -4.05 6.96
C VAL A 55 -1.57 -4.61 5.56
N HIS A 56 -1.00 -5.79 5.37
CA HIS A 56 -0.97 -6.47 4.09
C HIS A 56 -1.27 -7.95 4.30
N HIS A 57 -1.91 -8.54 3.30
CA HIS A 57 -2.06 -9.98 3.20
C HIS A 57 -1.87 -10.41 1.74
N GLY A 58 -0.97 -11.35 1.50
CA GLY A 58 -0.70 -11.91 0.19
C GLY A 58 0.25 -13.11 0.19
N GLU A 59 0.17 -13.88 -0.90
CA GLU A 59 0.86 -15.17 -1.06
C GLU A 59 1.95 -15.13 -2.15
N GLY A 60 2.32 -13.93 -2.63
CA GLY A 60 3.33 -13.77 -3.68
C GLY A 60 2.73 -13.52 -5.05
N ARG A 61 2.93 -14.44 -6.01
CA ARG A 61 2.70 -14.18 -7.45
C ARG A 61 1.30 -13.66 -7.83
N TRP A 62 0.29 -13.98 -7.03
CA TRP A 62 -1.12 -13.71 -7.34
C TRP A 62 -1.75 -12.86 -6.24
N ASN A 63 -2.83 -12.15 -6.60
CA ASN A 63 -3.69 -11.43 -5.66
C ASN A 63 -2.91 -10.48 -4.74
N GLY A 64 -3.26 -10.49 -3.45
CA GLY A 64 -2.69 -9.67 -2.40
C GLY A 64 -3.40 -8.32 -2.26
N VAL A 65 -3.64 -7.93 -1.01
CA VAL A 65 -4.30 -6.68 -0.62
C VAL A 65 -3.52 -5.98 0.48
N ALA A 66 -3.58 -4.66 0.53
CA ALA A 66 -3.08 -3.88 1.66
C ALA A 66 -4.00 -2.72 1.99
N ILE A 67 -3.97 -2.28 3.24
CA ILE A 67 -4.55 -1.02 3.68
C ILE A 67 -3.41 -0.18 4.25
N LEU A 68 -3.30 1.05 3.77
CA LEU A 68 -2.41 2.07 4.30
C LEU A 68 -3.27 3.12 5.02
N SER A 69 -2.92 3.50 6.25
CA SER A 69 -3.68 4.45 7.05
C SER A 69 -2.76 5.46 7.74
N ARG A 70 -3.16 6.75 7.75
CA ARG A 70 -2.55 7.78 8.60
C ARG A 70 -3.28 7.99 9.93
N ARG A 71 -4.34 7.22 10.17
CA ARG A 71 -5.28 7.41 11.28
C ARG A 71 -5.29 6.24 12.28
N GLY A 72 -4.37 5.30 12.13
CA GLY A 72 -4.35 4.03 12.88
C GLY A 72 -4.90 2.86 12.06
N ILE A 73 -4.52 1.63 12.42
CA ILE A 73 -4.94 0.41 11.73
C ILE A 73 -5.40 -0.75 12.64
N GLU A 74 -5.59 -0.48 13.94
CA GLU A 74 -6.14 -1.42 14.94
C GLU A 74 -7.67 -1.43 15.02
#